data_AF-A0A0C9U3K0-F1
#
_entry.id   AF-A0A0C9U3K0-F1
#
_cell.length_a   1.000
_cell.length_b   1.000
_cell.length_c   1.000
_cell.angle_alpha   90.00
_cell.angle_beta   90.00
_cell.angle_gamma   90.00
#
_symmetry.space_group_name_H-M   'P 1'
#
loop_
_entity.id
_entity.type
_entity.pdbx_description
1 polymer ?
#
loop_
_entity_poly.entity_id
_entity_poly.type
_entity_poly.pdbx_seq_one_letter_code
_entity_poly.pdbx_strand_id
1 'polypeptide(L)'
;DRAAAHAGIRLGLRIKEEMANEGYPIKDYLVPKSLDPVDLNTFIDAWGQSIYHYTSSCRMAPEDDTTPGLVDDELKVHGVNRLRIADASIFLSILCKSQP
;
A
#
# COMPACT_ATOMS: atom_id res chain seq x y z
N ASP A 1 8.92 2.20 0.18
CA ASP A 1 7.72 2.74 0.87
C ASP A 1 7.94 4.08 1.55
N ARG A 2 8.96 4.26 2.41
CA ARG A 2 9.20 5.56 3.08
C ARG A 2 9.35 6.74 2.13
N ALA A 3 10.10 6.58 1.04
CA ALA A 3 10.23 7.62 0.02
C ALA A 3 8.88 8.02 -0.60
N ALA A 4 8.01 7.04 -0.90
CA ALA A 4 6.66 7.30 -1.41
C ALA A 4 5.78 8.00 -0.37
N ALA A 5 5.86 7.58 0.90
CA ALA A 5 5.15 8.24 1.99
C ALA A 5 5.61 9.69 2.20
N HIS A 6 6.92 9.97 2.13
CA HIS A 6 7.47 11.32 2.18
C HIS A 6 6.92 12.18 1.03
N ALA A 7 6.91 11.64 -0.18
CA ALA A 7 6.36 12.33 -1.35
C ALA A 7 4.86 12.62 -1.20
N GLY A 8 4.09 11.65 -0.67
CA GLY A 8 2.66 11.80 -0.39
C GLY A 8 2.36 12.90 0.63
N ILE A 9 3.12 12.96 1.74
CA ILE A 9 2.98 14.02 2.75
C ILE A 9 3.29 15.39 2.15
N ARG A 10 4.39 15.52 1.38
CA ARG A 10 4.76 16.78 0.71
C ARG A 10 3.69 17.23 -0.27
N LEU A 11 3.12 16.30 -1.05
CA LEU A 11 2.02 16.59 -1.96
C LEU A 11 0.78 17.07 -1.20
N GLY A 12 0.38 16.39 -0.12
CA GLY A 12 -0.77 16.79 0.68
C GLY A 12 -0.63 18.19 1.28
N LEU A 13 0.57 18.54 1.77
CA LEU A 13 0.84 19.88 2.29
C LEU A 13 0.82 20.96 1.20
N ARG A 14 1.28 20.66 -0.02
CA ARG A 14 1.17 21.57 -1.16
C ARG A 14 -0.28 21.79 -1.58
N ILE A 15 -1.09 20.72 -1.66
CA ILE A 15 -2.52 20.83 -1.97
C ILE A 15 -3.22 21.71 -0.91
N LYS A 16 -2.90 21.49 0.37
CA LYS A 16 -3.39 22.31 1.47
C LYS A 16 -3.07 23.80 1.28
N GLU A 17 -1.83 24.12 0.90
CA GLU A 17 -1.38 25.50 0.66
C GLU A 17 -2.10 26.15 -0.53
N GLU A 18 -2.23 25.42 -1.65
CA GLU A 18 -2.97 25.90 -2.83
C GLU A 18 -4.44 26.20 -2.49
N MET A 19 -5.11 25.27 -1.79
CA MET A 19 -6.50 25.48 -1.37
C MET A 19 -6.65 26.64 -0.37
N ALA A 20 -5.69 26.83 0.54
CA ALA A 20 -5.70 27.98 1.45
C ALA A 20 -5.56 29.31 0.67
N ASN A 21 -4.71 29.34 -0.36
CA ASN A 21 -4.53 30.51 -1.23
C ASN A 21 -5.79 30.83 -2.05
N GLU A 22 -6.60 29.83 -2.39
CA GLU A 22 -7.91 30.00 -3.03
C GLU A 22 -9.01 30.50 -2.06
N GLY A 23 -8.68 30.69 -0.78
CA GLY A 23 -9.60 31.23 0.23
C GLY A 23 -10.44 30.17 0.94
N TYR A 24 -10.17 28.87 0.74
CA TYR A 24 -10.82 27.83 1.53
C TYR A 24 -10.32 27.89 2.98
N PRO A 25 -11.20 27.76 3.99
CA PRO A 25 -10.84 27.87 5.41
C PRO A 25 -10.17 26.59 5.94
N ILE A 26 -9.05 26.18 5.32
CA ILE A 26 -8.30 24.99 5.71
C ILE A 26 -7.39 25.29 6.88
N LYS A 27 -7.33 24.36 7.84
CA LYS A 27 -6.48 24.42 9.04
C LYS A 27 -5.69 23.15 9.18
N ASP A 28 -4.53 23.26 9.83
CA ASP A 28 -3.74 22.09 10.19
C ASP A 28 -4.47 21.27 11.26
N TYR A 29 -4.56 19.96 11.02
CA TYR A 29 -5.09 18.99 11.98
C TYR A 29 -3.96 18.08 12.48
N LEU A 30 -3.42 17.25 11.58
CA LEU A 30 -2.29 16.38 11.84
C LEU A 30 -1.25 16.61 10.75
N VAL A 31 -0.17 17.27 11.10
CA VAL A 31 0.94 17.60 10.21
C VAL A 31 2.27 17.25 10.88
N PRO A 32 3.31 16.87 10.11
CA PRO A 32 4.63 16.66 10.67
C PRO A 32 5.19 17.98 11.24
N LYS A 33 6.07 17.86 12.25
CA LYS A 33 6.73 19.02 12.87
C LYS A 33 7.54 19.84 11.86
N SER A 34 8.20 19.17 10.93
CA SER A 34 8.94 19.78 9.83
C SER A 34 8.97 18.85 8.62
N LEU A 35 9.53 19.35 7.52
CA LEU A 35 9.76 18.57 6.31
C LEU A 35 11.12 17.86 6.30
N ASP A 36 11.85 17.87 7.41
CA ASP A 36 13.10 17.12 7.53
C ASP A 36 12.81 15.61 7.58
N PRO A 37 13.65 14.77 6.94
CA PRO A 37 13.40 13.33 6.86
C PRO A 37 13.18 12.64 8.21
N VAL A 38 13.83 13.14 9.27
CA VAL A 38 13.69 12.60 10.64
C VAL A 38 12.28 12.83 11.17
N ASP A 39 11.80 14.08 11.13
CA ASP A 39 10.45 14.44 11.61
C ASP A 39 9.36 13.76 10.75
N LEU A 40 9.59 13.63 9.44
CA LEU A 40 8.68 12.89 8.56
C LEU A 40 8.60 11.40 8.95
N ASN A 41 9.72 10.76 9.25
CA ASN A 41 9.71 9.36 9.68
C ASN A 41 9.00 9.19 11.02
N THR A 42 9.28 10.06 12.00
CA THR A 42 8.58 10.06 13.29
C THR A 42 7.09 10.25 13.12
N PHE A 43 6.66 11.15 12.23
CA PHE A 43 5.24 11.34 11.92
C PHE A 43 4.61 10.09 11.30
N ILE A 44 5.28 9.46 10.34
CA ILE A 44 4.79 8.22 9.71
C ILE A 44 4.73 7.07 10.72
N ASP A 45 5.67 6.97 11.65
CA ASP A 45 5.65 5.92 12.67
C ASP A 45 4.51 6.10 13.68
N ALA A 46 4.19 7.35 14.04
CA ALA A 46 3.11 7.66 14.97
C ALA A 46 1.72 7.53 14.35
N TRP A 47 1.57 7.89 13.07
CA TRP A 47 0.25 8.08 12.43
C TRP A 47 0.01 7.19 11.22
N GLY A 48 1.02 6.49 10.72
CA GLY A 48 0.88 5.53 9.63
C GLY A 48 0.04 4.34 10.09
N GLN A 49 -1.01 4.05 9.33
CA GLN A 49 -1.96 2.97 9.65
C GLN A 49 -2.25 2.13 8.41
N SER A 50 -2.69 0.90 8.65
CA SER A 50 -3.23 0.06 7.61
C SER A 50 -4.57 0.61 7.14
N ILE A 51 -4.80 0.60 5.83
CA ILE A 51 -6.10 0.86 5.22
C ILE A 51 -6.89 -0.43 4.96
N TYR A 52 -6.50 -1.54 5.60
CA TYR A 52 -7.20 -2.82 5.63
C TYR A 52 -7.33 -3.58 4.30
N HIS A 53 -6.44 -3.30 3.34
CA HIS A 53 -6.35 -4.01 2.06
C HIS A 53 -5.32 -5.15 2.09
N TYR A 54 -5.47 -6.08 3.04
CA TYR A 54 -4.59 -7.26 3.12
C TYR A 54 -4.89 -8.25 2.00
N THR A 55 -3.83 -8.79 1.38
CA THR A 55 -3.93 -9.63 0.18
C THR A 55 -2.62 -10.39 -0.04
N SER A 56 -2.61 -11.30 -1.02
CA SER A 56 -1.40 -11.91 -1.60
C SER A 56 -0.63 -12.89 -0.71
N SER A 57 -1.20 -13.34 0.41
CA SER A 57 -0.59 -14.35 1.29
C SER A 57 -0.63 -15.77 0.73
N CYS A 58 -1.54 -16.07 -0.20
CA CYS A 58 -1.68 -17.35 -0.91
C CYS A 58 -1.53 -17.15 -2.42
N ARG A 59 -0.56 -16.33 -2.82
CA ARG A 59 -0.38 -15.83 -4.19
C ARG A 59 -0.57 -16.90 -5.27
N MET A 60 -1.36 -16.56 -6.28
CA MET A 60 -1.55 -17.33 -7.50
C MET A 60 -0.34 -17.14 -8.43
N ALA A 61 0.43 -18.21 -8.64
CA ALA A 61 1.56 -18.25 -9.56
C ALA A 61 1.99 -19.71 -9.82
N PRO A 62 2.73 -19.97 -10.91
CA PRO A 62 3.31 -21.28 -11.17
C PRO A 62 4.18 -21.80 -10.02
N GLU A 63 4.26 -23.12 -9.86
CA GLU A 63 5.09 -23.77 -8.84
C GLU A 63 6.60 -23.62 -9.15
N ASP A 64 6.95 -23.44 -10.43
CA ASP A 64 8.32 -23.24 -10.94
C ASP A 64 8.71 -21.76 -11.12
N ASP A 65 7.88 -20.81 -10.68
CA ASP A 65 8.20 -19.38 -10.70
C ASP A 65 9.36 -19.05 -9.73
N THR A 66 10.17 -18.03 -10.06
CA THR A 66 11.21 -17.47 -9.18
C THR A 66 10.74 -17.16 -7.77
N THR A 67 9.47 -16.75 -7.66
CA THR A 67 8.72 -16.75 -6.41
C THR A 67 7.59 -17.75 -6.62
N PRO A 68 7.63 -18.95 -6.02
CA PRO A 68 6.59 -19.96 -6.22
C PRO A 68 5.24 -19.55 -5.61
N GLY A 69 4.16 -19.72 -6.37
CA GLY A 69 2.79 -19.48 -5.88
C GLY A 69 2.33 -20.55 -4.90
N LEU A 70 1.25 -20.29 -4.17
CA LEU A 70 0.55 -21.33 -3.39
C LEU A 70 -0.55 -22.01 -4.21
N VAL A 71 -1.13 -21.29 -5.18
CA VAL A 71 -2.20 -21.79 -6.04
C VAL A 71 -1.89 -21.57 -7.53
N ASP A 72 -2.43 -22.44 -8.38
CA ASP A 72 -2.43 -22.30 -9.84
C ASP A 72 -3.53 -21.33 -10.34
N ASP A 73 -3.59 -21.11 -11.65
CA ASP A 73 -4.58 -20.26 -12.32
C ASP A 73 -6.01 -20.82 -12.28
N GLU A 74 -6.17 -22.07 -11.85
CA GLU A 74 -7.45 -22.71 -11.54
C GLU A 74 -7.79 -22.66 -10.03
N LEU A 75 -7.00 -21.93 -9.24
CA LEU A 75 -7.11 -21.74 -7.79
C LEU A 75 -6.85 -22.99 -6.96
N LYS A 76 -6.25 -24.03 -7.54
CA LYS A 76 -5.92 -25.27 -6.85
C LYS A 76 -4.63 -25.08 -6.06
N VAL A 77 -4.60 -25.61 -4.84
CA VAL A 77 -3.41 -25.57 -4.00
C VAL A 77 -2.38 -26.57 -4.50
N HIS A 78 -1.16 -26.10 -4.76
CA HIS A 78 -0.05 -26.95 -5.18
C HIS A 78 0.24 -28.03 -4.13
N GLY A 79 0.43 -29.27 -4.58
CA GLY A 79 0.70 -30.42 -3.69
C GLY A 79 -0.48 -30.91 -2.83
N VAL A 80 -1.68 -30.30 -2.92
CA VAL A 80 -2.85 -30.72 -2.13
C VAL A 80 -4.05 -31.04 -3.04
N ASN A 81 -4.47 -32.30 -3.02
CA ASN A 81 -5.60 -32.74 -3.82
C ASN A 81 -6.94 -32.19 -3.30
N ARG A 82 -7.79 -31.71 -4.22
CA ARG A 82 -9.17 -31.26 -3.97
C ARG A 82 -9.31 -30.06 -3.02
N LEU A 83 -8.30 -29.20 -2.93
CA LEU A 83 -8.35 -27.95 -2.16
C LEU A 83 -8.20 -26.75 -3.10
N ARG A 84 -9.05 -25.72 -2.91
CA ARG A 84 -8.96 -24.43 -3.61
C ARG A 84 -9.04 -23.27 -2.64
N ILE A 85 -8.41 -22.15 -2.99
CA ILE A 85 -8.48 -20.88 -2.24
C ILE A 85 -9.10 -19.83 -3.16
N ALA A 86 -10.20 -19.21 -2.75
CA ALA A 86 -10.96 -18.26 -3.56
C ALA A 86 -11.31 -17.00 -2.75
N ASP A 87 -10.28 -16.31 -2.28
CA ASP A 87 -10.39 -15.01 -1.59
C ASP A 87 -9.26 -14.07 -2.06
N ALA A 88 -9.16 -12.87 -1.48
CA ALA A 88 -8.14 -11.89 -1.87
C ALA A 88 -6.69 -12.36 -1.63
N SER A 89 -6.45 -13.40 -0.83
CA SER A 89 -5.10 -13.90 -0.58
C SER A 89 -4.40 -14.41 -1.84
N ILE A 90 -5.16 -14.75 -2.89
CA ILE A 90 -4.60 -15.28 -4.15
C ILE A 90 -4.02 -14.21 -5.07
N PHE A 91 -4.33 -12.92 -4.87
CA PHE A 91 -3.89 -11.90 -5.84
C PHE A 91 -2.37 -11.84 -5.93
N LEU A 92 -1.85 -11.65 -7.15
CA LEU A 92 -0.41 -11.59 -7.43
C LEU A 92 0.34 -10.54 -6.61
N SER A 93 -0.30 -9.38 -6.41
CA SER A 93 0.20 -8.26 -5.60
C SER A 93 -0.95 -7.37 -5.16
N ILE A 94 -0.68 -6.42 -4.24
CA ILE A 94 -1.63 -5.35 -3.89
C ILE A 94 -2.14 -4.62 -5.14
N LEU A 95 -3.46 -4.55 -5.30
CA LEU A 95 -4.17 -3.90 -6.41
C LEU A 95 -4.13 -2.38 -6.23
N CYS A 96 -3.10 -1.75 -6.79
CA CYS A 96 -2.98 -0.29 -7.04
C CYS A 96 -1.69 0.04 -7.82
N LYS A 97 -0.79 -0.94 -8.01
CA LYS A 97 0.38 -0.74 -8.85
C LYS A 97 -0.05 -0.93 -10.31
N SER A 98 -0.02 0.13 -11.12
CA SER A 98 0.11 -0.08 -12.57
C SER A 98 1.45 -0.80 -12.77
N GLN A 99 1.39 -2.05 -13.19
CA GLN A 99 2.59 -2.70 -13.70
C GLN A 99 2.90 -2.05 -15.06
N PRO A 100 4.16 -1.69 -15.34
CA PRO A 100 4.55 -1.36 -16.71
C PRO A 100 4.37 -2.56 -17.64
#